data_AF-A0A5N7MTN7-F1
#
_entry.id   AF-A0A5N7MTN7-F1
#
_cell.length_a   1.000
_cell.length_b   1.000
_cell.length_c   1.000
_cell.angle_alpha   90.00
_cell.angle_beta   90.00
_cell.angle_gamma   90.00
#
_symmetry.space_group_name_H-M   'P 1'
#
loop_
_entity.id
_entity.type
_entity.pdbx_description
1 polymer ?
#
loop_
_entity_poly.entity_id
_entity_poly.type
_entity_poly.pdbx_seq_one_letter_code
_entity_poly.pdbx_strand_id
1 'polypeptide(L)'
;MAETSSPDFLSDERFIKEHRRVFVMFMGRDGYSEQMSTEEFPRLSETVKLDACSKAYVRLQRTGSRFALDWRKKMEIAEIYHKAGEHA
;
A
#
# COMPACT_ATOMS: atom_id res chain seq x y z
N MET A 1 -6.33 27.94 -23.08
CA MET A 1 -5.94 26.53 -22.97
C MET A 1 -6.25 26.13 -21.54
N ALA A 2 -7.24 25.25 -21.34
CA ALA A 2 -7.58 24.77 -20.01
C ALA A 2 -6.58 23.66 -19.67
N GLU A 3 -5.56 23.98 -18.89
CA GLU A 3 -4.75 22.97 -18.21
C GLU A 3 -5.66 22.29 -17.20
N THR A 4 -6.17 21.12 -17.57
CA THR A 4 -6.71 20.16 -16.62
C THR A 4 -5.54 19.66 -15.77
N SER A 5 -5.19 20.42 -14.74
CA SER A 5 -4.39 19.93 -13.63
C SER A 5 -5.21 18.81 -12.99
N SER A 6 -4.96 17.58 -13.44
CA SER A 6 -5.44 16.39 -12.73
C SER A 6 -5.04 16.59 -11.27
N PRO A 7 -5.99 16.65 -10.33
CA PRO A 7 -5.64 16.76 -8.92
C PRO A 7 -4.66 15.64 -8.59
N ASP A 8 -3.48 16.03 -8.13
CA ASP A 8 -2.43 15.10 -7.72
C ASP A 8 -2.83 14.47 -6.38
N PHE A 9 -3.93 13.70 -6.40
CA PHE A 9 -4.46 12.97 -5.25
C PHE A 9 -3.39 12.01 -4.67
N LEU A 10 -2.42 11.63 -5.50
CA LEU A 10 -1.28 10.78 -5.12
C LEU A 10 -0.27 11.49 -4.21
N SER A 11 -0.25 12.83 -4.17
CA SER A 11 0.60 13.64 -3.28
C SER A 11 -0.17 14.32 -2.14
N ASP A 12 -1.48 14.06 -2.02
CA ASP A 12 -2.27 14.61 -0.93
C ASP A 12 -1.87 13.95 0.41
N GLU A 13 -1.16 14.70 1.25
CA GLU A 13 -0.66 14.21 2.54
C GLU A 13 -1.79 13.72 3.47
N ARG A 14 -3.01 14.26 3.33
CA ARG A 14 -4.16 13.82 4.15
C ARG A 14 -4.63 12.45 3.69
N PHE A 15 -4.74 12.25 2.37
CA PHE A 15 -5.07 10.96 1.78
C PHE A 15 -4.05 9.90 2.17
N ILE A 16 -2.74 10.17 2.01
CA ILE A 16 -1.67 9.22 2.38
C ILE A 16 -1.75 8.86 3.86
N LYS A 17 -2.03 9.84 4.73
CA LYS A 17 -2.15 9.61 6.17
C LYS A 17 -3.35 8.74 6.51
N GLU A 18 -4.51 8.98 5.90
CA GLU A 18 -5.71 8.16 6.14
C GLU A 18 -5.54 6.76 5.53
N HIS A 19 -5.00 6.66 4.31
CA HIS A 19 -4.67 5.39 3.67
C HIS A 19 -3.76 4.53 4.53
N ARG A 20 -2.69 5.11 5.09
CA ARG A 20 -1.81 4.42 6.04
C ARG A 20 -2.56 3.95 7.27
N ARG A 21 -3.43 4.79 7.83
CA ARG A 21 -4.21 4.46 9.03
C ARG A 21 -5.15 3.28 8.78
N VAL A 22 -5.90 3.29 7.67
CA VAL A 22 -6.80 2.20 7.28
C VAL A 22 -6.01 0.93 6.96
N PHE A 23 -4.87 1.05 6.28
CA PHE A 23 -3.99 -0.07 5.97
C PHE A 23 -3.49 -0.77 7.23
N VAL A 24 -2.98 -0.02 8.22
CA VAL A 24 -2.52 -0.58 9.50
C VAL A 24 -3.67 -1.29 10.23
N MET A 25 -4.88 -0.72 10.20
CA MET A 25 -6.07 -1.32 10.81
C MET A 25 -6.44 -2.66 10.17
N PHE A 26 -6.46 -2.73 8.83
CA PHE A 26 -6.78 -3.97 8.11
C PHE A 26 -5.70 -5.04 8.29
N MET A 27 -4.43 -4.65 8.22
CA MET A 27 -3.31 -5.55 8.51
C MET A 27 -3.41 -6.14 9.92
N GLY A 28 -3.74 -5.32 10.93
CA GLY A 28 -3.91 -5.77 12.31
C GLY A 28 -5.09 -6.75 12.47
N ARG A 29 -6.20 -6.53 11.75
CA ARG A 29 -7.34 -7.46 11.71
C ARG A 29 -6.94 -8.83 11.16
N ASP A 30 -6.05 -8.87 10.18
CA ASP A 30 -5.59 -10.10 9.52
C ASP A 30 -4.41 -10.76 10.26
N GLY A 31 -4.04 -10.25 11.45
CA GLY A 31 -3.02 -10.82 12.32
C GLY A 31 -1.59 -10.41 12.00
N TYR A 32 -1.39 -9.42 11.13
CA TYR A 32 -0.07 -8.84 10.87
C TYR A 32 0.33 -7.84 11.95
N SER A 33 1.63 -7.76 12.24
CA SER A 33 2.14 -6.83 13.23
C SER A 33 2.13 -5.39 12.70
N GLU A 34 1.89 -4.42 13.59
CA GLU A 34 1.96 -2.99 13.25
C GLU A 34 3.32 -2.59 12.66
N GLN A 35 4.39 -3.27 13.10
CA GLN A 35 5.74 -3.06 12.59
C GLN A 35 5.84 -3.47 11.11
N MET A 36 5.24 -4.60 10.72
CA MET A 36 5.19 -5.03 9.32
C MET A 36 4.38 -4.03 8.48
N SER A 37 3.22 -3.60 8.98
CA SER A 37 2.37 -2.62 8.28
C SER A 37 3.11 -1.29 8.05
N THR A 38 3.86 -0.82 9.05
CA THR A 38 4.65 0.41 8.94
C THR A 38 5.79 0.29 7.93
N GLU A 39 6.41 -0.88 7.85
CA GLU A 39 7.49 -1.13 6.91
C GLU A 39 6.99 -1.35 5.46
N GLU A 40 5.87 -2.07 5.26
CA GLU A 40 5.37 -2.39 3.92
C GLU A 40 4.62 -1.24 3.23
N PHE A 41 3.94 -0.38 3.99
CA PHE A 41 3.15 0.71 3.42
C PHE A 41 3.94 1.62 2.45
N PRO A 42 5.12 2.19 2.81
CA PRO A 42 5.87 3.03 1.88
C PRO A 42 6.30 2.26 0.62
N ARG A 43 6.69 1.00 0.76
CA ARG A 43 7.14 0.15 -0.36
C ARG A 43 6.01 -0.14 -1.34
N LEU A 44 4.80 -0.39 -0.81
CA LEU A 44 3.59 -0.54 -1.61
C LEU A 44 3.25 0.77 -2.32
N SER A 45 3.33 1.89 -1.62
CA SER A 45 3.11 3.22 -2.19
C SER A 45 4.07 3.53 -3.34
N GLU A 46 5.34 3.16 -3.21
CA GLU A 46 6.35 3.36 -4.26
C GLU A 46 6.19 2.39 -5.45
N THR A 47 5.84 1.13 -5.18
CA THR A 47 5.86 0.06 -6.20
C THR A 47 4.53 -0.13 -6.91
N VAL A 48 3.43 -0.14 -6.14
CA VAL A 48 2.08 -0.38 -6.65
C VAL A 48 1.53 0.95 -7.14
N LYS A 49 1.75 2.06 -6.41
CA LYS A 49 0.95 3.30 -6.58
C LYS A 49 -0.55 2.97 -6.46
N LEU A 50 -1.39 3.92 -6.07
CA LEU A 50 -2.80 3.61 -5.75
C LEU A 50 -3.58 2.90 -6.88
N ASP A 51 -3.13 3.10 -8.13
CA ASP A 51 -3.76 2.56 -9.34
C ASP A 51 -3.10 1.28 -9.90
N ALA A 52 -1.84 0.96 -9.55
CA ALA A 52 -1.08 -0.03 -10.32
C ALA A 52 -1.02 -1.40 -9.66
N CYS A 53 -1.96 -2.24 -10.05
CA CYS A 53 -1.81 -3.70 -10.19
C CYS A 53 -1.00 -4.39 -9.09
N SER A 54 -1.69 -5.00 -8.12
CA SER A 54 -1.10 -5.80 -7.03
C SER A 54 0.02 -6.75 -7.49
N LYS A 55 -0.02 -7.23 -8.75
CA LYS A 55 1.01 -8.07 -9.38
C LYS A 55 2.41 -7.43 -9.40
N ALA A 56 2.55 -6.11 -9.40
CA ALA A 56 3.84 -5.41 -9.39
C ALA A 56 4.61 -5.68 -8.08
N TYR A 57 3.93 -5.58 -6.94
CA TYR A 57 4.51 -5.85 -5.63
C TYR A 57 4.88 -7.33 -5.45
N VAL A 58 4.07 -8.24 -6.01
CA VAL A 58 4.33 -9.68 -5.89
C VAL A 58 5.54 -10.11 -6.73
N ARG A 59 5.85 -9.38 -7.81
CA ARG A 59 7.06 -9.60 -8.63
C ARG A 59 8.35 -9.11 -7.96
N LEU A 60 8.28 -8.32 -6.89
CA LEU A 60 9.46 -7.93 -6.14
C LEU A 60 10.10 -9.17 -5.51
N GLN A 61 11.33 -9.50 -5.89
CA GLN A 61 12.07 -10.58 -5.22
C GLN A 61 12.27 -10.28 -3.73
N ARG A 62 12.57 -9.03 -3.40
CA ARG A 62 12.67 -8.52 -2.03
C ARG A 62 11.90 -7.21 -1.92
N THR A 63 11.06 -7.10 -0.90
CA THR A 63 10.39 -5.84 -0.56
C THR A 63 11.32 -4.92 0.23
N GLY A 64 12.43 -5.44 0.76
CA GLY A 64 13.31 -4.72 1.69
C GLY A 64 12.86 -4.82 3.16
N SER A 65 11.76 -5.54 3.41
CA SER A 65 11.30 -5.89 4.74
C SER A 65 12.27 -6.82 5.46
N ARG A 66 12.40 -6.64 6.77
CA ARG A 66 13.01 -7.67 7.61
C ARG A 66 12.12 -8.92 7.70
N PHE A 67 10.84 -8.82 7.33
CA PHE A 67 9.93 -9.95 7.32
C PHE A 67 10.09 -10.76 6.03
N ALA A 68 10.22 -12.09 6.17
CA ALA A 68 10.17 -12.99 5.04
C ALA A 68 8.73 -13.05 4.51
N LEU A 69 8.49 -12.38 3.38
CA LEU A 69 7.20 -12.36 2.69
C LEU A 69 7.24 -13.32 1.50
N ASP A 70 6.56 -14.44 1.64
CA ASP A 70 6.29 -15.35 0.53
C ASP A 70 5.29 -14.72 -0.45
N TRP A 71 5.20 -15.30 -1.65
CA TRP A 71 4.29 -14.85 -2.71
C TRP A 71 2.86 -14.62 -2.21
N ARG A 72 2.32 -15.55 -1.40
CA ARG A 72 0.96 -15.47 -0.88
C ARG A 72 0.75 -14.26 0.03
N LYS A 73 1.65 -14.04 0.99
CA LYS A 73 1.62 -12.88 1.89
C LYS A 73 1.75 -11.57 1.11
N LYS A 74 2.59 -11.54 0.07
CA LYS A 74 2.72 -10.35 -0.78
C LYS A 74 1.41 -10.03 -1.51
N MET A 75 0.68 -11.03 -1.99
CA MET A 75 -0.65 -10.81 -2.57
C MET A 75 -1.61 -10.26 -1.53
N GLU A 76 -1.73 -10.91 -0.37
CA GLU A 76 -2.64 -10.49 0.69
C GLU A 76 -2.37 -9.04 1.14
N ILE A 77 -1.10 -8.70 1.38
CA ILE A 77 -0.69 -7.35 1.78
C ILE A 77 -1.00 -6.32 0.68
N ALA A 78 -0.78 -6.64 -0.59
CA ALA A 78 -1.10 -5.75 -1.69
C ALA A 78 -2.61 -5.55 -1.88
N GLU A 79 -3.42 -6.59 -1.67
CA GLU A 79 -4.89 -6.50 -1.69
C GLU A 79 -5.40 -5.64 -0.52
N ILE A 80 -4.85 -5.83 0.68
CA ILE A 80 -5.16 -4.99 1.85
C ILE A 80 -4.82 -3.52 1.57
N TYR A 81 -3.68 -3.26 0.93
CA TYR A 81 -3.26 -1.91 0.54
C TYR A 81 -4.23 -1.26 -0.45
N HIS A 82 -4.62 -1.96 -1.51
CA HIS A 82 -5.57 -1.41 -2.48
C HIS A 82 -6.92 -1.11 -1.83
N LYS A 83 -7.45 -2.07 -1.07
CA LYS A 83 -8.70 -1.90 -0.33
C LYS A 83 -8.63 -0.72 0.64
N ALA A 84 -7.52 -0.57 1.37
CA ALA A 84 -7.35 0.56 2.28
C ALA A 84 -7.39 1.91 1.55
N GLY A 85 -6.98 1.97 0.27
CA GLY A 85 -7.04 3.19 -0.54
C GLY A 85 -8.47 3.54 -0.99
N GLU A 86 -9.33 2.54 -1.21
CA GLU A 86 -10.76 2.75 -1.49
C GLU A 86 -11.55 3.27 -0.27
N HIS A 87 -10.99 3.10 0.92
CA HIS A 87 -11.61 3.46 2.20
C HIS A 87 -11.00 4.74 2.83
N ALA A 88 -10.06 5.40 2.14
CA ALA A 88 -9.36 6.61 2.57
C ALA A 88 -9.93 7.87 1.90
#